data_AF-A0A9N8HAE5-F1
#
_entry.id   AF-A0A9N8HAE5-F1
#
_cell.length_a   1.000
_cell.length_b   1.000
_cell.length_c   1.000
_cell.angle_alpha   90.00
_cell.angle_beta   90.00
_cell.angle_gamma   90.00
#
_symmetry.space_group_name_H-M   'P 1'
#
loop_
_entity.id
_entity.type
_entity.pdbx_description
1 polymer ?
#
loop_
_entity_poly.entity_id
_entity_poly.type
_entity_poly.pdbx_seq_one_letter_code
_entity_poly.pdbx_strand_id
1 'polypeptide(L)'
;MFLSSTSRAANKQISSLSSTRRNNNNVEDKMRQPVSPSEGGPVIKFMDDHHHDEEKKEDETDAFLPKKKQSSALTDKTNDINNDQSYSSKDKQPKPTTNFLTFCQNKIVKQTLTIMASLMAVLFLLKTISPSTSTFQNSNDTTKSYAYYTHPNSRINNRHKSSNKQPFISWEMQAHIPYKPTYQETFNQAYRCNPGGYMDRVPLRPELEPKLWFQTKLQTSLHILVMGDSVAMQLGELLQEAMGVQVENRVLLRQLDGEDETHESLFWGTTNQGGGGSGGFRILHWWLRRNQGKPLPETSGGGWRMADVDKLLQNMKTMKQHQVAMTSGKGIDVPDQAMDVLVFRVSQPWMGWETIDAGGMQKTIEVAHEQLKVKVVVFLTIPFSNNIVDKTDILTMQKKNAMMKQFAADYAKNPFKGVTVMVLDLGQLHDSVMKVHAKGLGYKFKSSNDYDFGLDILKPRADYYSHSIGHVCGERAPTKAQGCKHYNMITFDGQHLCMKTFGGRLFAGLACVTRCAYAYGDDESATDDLRECEHACNDQYMSLEEIDESMFVAPPPEDKDERQRRHE
;
A
#
# COMPACT_ATOMS: atom_id res chain seq x y z
N MET A 1 -49.12 -7.25 -40.73
CA MET A 1 -47.98 -7.47 -41.65
C MET A 1 -46.97 -8.35 -40.93
N PHE A 2 -46.35 -9.32 -41.62
CA PHE A 2 -45.24 -10.23 -41.20
C PHE A 2 -45.28 -10.78 -39.75
N LEU A 3 -45.65 -12.05 -39.50
CA LEU A 3 -44.86 -13.30 -39.72
C LEU A 3 -43.59 -13.38 -38.82
N SER A 4 -43.25 -14.50 -38.15
CA SER A 4 -43.95 -15.78 -37.87
C SER A 4 -43.18 -16.61 -36.79
N SER A 5 -43.71 -17.79 -36.39
CA SER A 5 -43.02 -19.09 -36.12
C SER A 5 -41.56 -19.15 -35.58
N THR A 6 -41.12 -20.02 -34.65
CA THR A 6 -41.70 -21.24 -34.01
C THR A 6 -40.89 -21.78 -32.81
N SER A 7 -41.56 -22.65 -32.04
CA SER A 7 -41.18 -23.63 -30.99
C SER A 7 -39.76 -24.28 -30.82
N ARG A 8 -39.42 -24.53 -29.52
CA ARG A 8 -38.96 -25.81 -28.86
C ARG A 8 -37.51 -26.38 -29.01
N ALA A 9 -37.16 -27.25 -28.03
CA ALA A 9 -35.98 -28.14 -27.84
C ALA A 9 -34.66 -27.46 -27.39
N ALA A 10 -33.92 -27.87 -26.34
CA ALA A 10 -33.33 -29.18 -25.89
C ALA A 10 -32.07 -29.58 -26.72
N ASN A 11 -30.93 -30.08 -26.19
CA ASN A 11 -30.47 -30.60 -24.87
C ASN A 11 -29.24 -29.77 -24.36
N LYS A 12 -28.55 -29.94 -23.21
CA LYS A 12 -28.34 -30.97 -22.15
C LYS A 12 -27.23 -32.05 -22.41
N GLN A 13 -26.31 -32.22 -21.44
CA GLN A 13 -25.08 -33.08 -21.47
C GLN A 13 -24.02 -32.58 -22.48
N ILE A 14 -22.72 -32.93 -22.47
CA ILE A 14 -21.92 -34.03 -21.84
C ILE A 14 -20.71 -33.47 -21.04
N SER A 15 -20.09 -34.34 -20.24
CA SER A 15 -19.04 -34.12 -19.24
C SER A 15 -17.58 -34.37 -19.70
N SER A 16 -16.63 -33.95 -18.84
CA SER A 16 -15.39 -34.68 -18.45
C SER A 16 -14.37 -35.20 -19.49
N LEU A 17 -13.16 -34.63 -19.47
CA LEU A 17 -11.85 -35.27 -19.72
C LEU A 17 -10.86 -34.57 -18.76
N SER A 18 -10.15 -35.15 -17.79
CA SER A 18 -9.48 -36.45 -17.60
C SER A 18 -8.10 -36.59 -18.28
N SER A 19 -7.07 -36.15 -17.55
CA SER A 19 -5.67 -36.62 -17.54
C SER A 19 -5.18 -37.58 -18.63
N THR A 20 -4.15 -37.17 -19.38
CA THR A 20 -3.30 -38.07 -20.17
C THR A 20 -1.87 -38.06 -19.64
N ARG A 21 -1.49 -39.12 -18.90
CA ARG A 21 -0.07 -39.44 -18.64
C ARG A 21 0.64 -39.72 -19.97
N ARG A 22 1.89 -39.29 -20.10
CA ARG A 22 2.88 -39.95 -20.97
C ARG A 22 4.09 -40.35 -20.14
N ASN A 23 4.24 -41.66 -19.94
CA ASN A 23 5.57 -42.22 -19.67
C ASN A 23 6.35 -42.24 -20.99
N ASN A 24 7.66 -42.09 -20.91
CA ASN A 24 8.61 -42.81 -21.77
C ASN A 24 9.94 -42.90 -21.02
N ASN A 25 10.50 -44.11 -20.95
CA ASN A 25 11.75 -44.36 -20.23
C ASN A 25 12.94 -44.42 -21.20
N ASN A 26 14.11 -44.08 -20.67
CA ASN A 26 15.45 -44.60 -20.99
C ASN A 26 15.82 -44.90 -22.47
N VAL A 27 16.81 -44.15 -22.97
CA VAL A 27 18.01 -44.75 -23.61
C VAL A 27 19.25 -44.07 -23.03
N GLU A 28 20.36 -44.82 -23.03
CA GLU A 28 21.58 -44.61 -22.25
C GLU A 28 22.47 -43.44 -22.68
N ASP A 29 23.00 -42.74 -21.67
CA ASP A 29 24.43 -42.59 -21.37
C ASP A 29 25.45 -42.61 -22.53
N LYS A 30 26.24 -41.53 -22.64
CA LYS A 30 27.64 -41.61 -23.12
C LYS A 30 28.52 -40.45 -22.67
N MET A 31 29.73 -40.82 -22.28
CA MET A 31 30.75 -39.95 -21.68
C MET A 31 31.19 -38.79 -22.59
N ARG A 32 31.58 -37.66 -21.98
CA ARG A 32 32.47 -36.67 -22.60
C ARG A 32 33.75 -36.53 -21.79
N GLN A 33 34.89 -36.72 -22.46
CA GLN A 33 36.19 -36.19 -22.03
C GLN A 33 36.60 -35.03 -22.98
N PRO A 34 37.50 -34.13 -22.54
CA PRO A 34 37.79 -32.89 -23.26
C PRO A 34 38.78 -33.09 -24.42
N VAL A 35 38.70 -32.21 -25.42
CA VAL A 35 39.72 -32.06 -26.48
C VAL A 35 40.07 -30.57 -26.60
N SER A 36 41.37 -30.29 -26.69
CA SER A 36 41.98 -28.94 -26.75
C SER A 36 41.97 -28.38 -28.19
N PRO A 37 42.32 -27.10 -28.43
CA PRO A 37 41.91 -26.38 -29.65
C PRO A 37 42.82 -26.61 -30.87
N SER A 38 42.26 -26.35 -32.06
CA SER A 38 42.97 -26.26 -33.33
C SER A 38 42.69 -24.92 -34.03
N GLU A 39 43.74 -24.10 -34.14
CA GLU A 39 44.17 -23.29 -35.29
C GLU A 39 43.14 -22.65 -36.27
N GLY A 40 43.30 -21.34 -36.48
CA GLY A 40 43.53 -20.78 -37.82
C GLY A 40 42.33 -20.46 -38.72
N GLY A 41 41.85 -19.21 -38.70
CA GLY A 41 40.98 -18.62 -39.73
C GLY A 41 41.22 -17.11 -39.86
N PRO A 42 41.20 -16.52 -41.08
CA PRO A 42 41.71 -15.16 -41.31
C PRO A 42 40.74 -14.04 -40.91
N VAL A 43 41.31 -12.96 -40.37
CA VAL A 43 40.59 -11.72 -40.04
C VAL A 43 40.36 -10.89 -41.31
N ILE A 44 39.09 -10.59 -41.61
CA ILE A 44 38.74 -9.50 -42.55
C ILE A 44 38.73 -8.19 -41.77
N LYS A 45 39.56 -7.23 -42.17
CA LYS A 45 39.49 -5.86 -41.66
C LYS A 45 38.33 -5.13 -42.35
N PHE A 46 37.46 -4.54 -41.54
CA PHE A 46 36.82 -3.26 -41.87
C PHE A 46 37.30 -2.21 -40.88
N MET A 47 37.26 -0.95 -41.30
CA MET A 47 37.65 0.21 -40.49
C MET A 47 36.38 0.87 -39.96
N ASP A 48 36.30 1.04 -38.64
CA ASP A 48 35.36 1.96 -38.00
C ASP A 48 36.18 3.13 -37.43
N ASP A 49 35.73 4.36 -37.67
CA ASP A 49 36.43 5.57 -37.21
C ASP A 49 36.14 5.85 -35.73
N HIS A 50 37.19 5.87 -34.91
CA HIS A 50 37.08 6.29 -33.51
C HIS A 50 37.05 7.82 -33.38
N HIS A 51 35.87 8.39 -33.13
CA HIS A 51 35.79 9.59 -32.31
C HIS A 51 35.98 9.21 -30.83
N HIS A 52 37.02 9.74 -30.21
CA HIS A 52 37.17 9.74 -28.75
C HIS A 52 36.40 10.92 -28.16
N ASP A 53 35.39 10.63 -27.35
CA ASP A 53 34.95 11.52 -26.27
C ASP A 53 35.48 10.96 -24.94
N GLU A 54 35.98 11.84 -24.07
CA GLU A 54 36.66 11.47 -22.83
C GLU A 54 35.67 11.20 -21.68
N GLU A 55 35.27 9.94 -21.49
CA GLU A 55 34.54 9.55 -20.27
C GLU A 55 35.47 9.58 -19.04
N LYS A 56 35.39 10.67 -18.28
CA LYS A 56 36.16 10.86 -17.05
C LYS A 56 35.83 9.80 -16.02
N LYS A 57 36.83 9.01 -15.64
CA LYS A 57 36.81 8.23 -14.39
C LYS A 57 37.00 9.18 -13.21
N GLU A 58 36.04 9.19 -12.30
CA GLU A 58 36.22 9.77 -10.97
C GLU A 58 36.69 8.65 -10.02
N ASP A 59 37.94 8.74 -9.57
CA ASP A 59 38.52 7.77 -8.62
C ASP A 59 38.09 8.09 -7.18
N GLU A 60 37.04 7.42 -6.69
CA GLU A 60 36.71 7.40 -5.25
C GLU A 60 37.81 6.65 -4.47
N THR A 61 38.73 7.42 -3.89
CA THR A 61 39.91 6.92 -3.15
C THR A 61 39.60 6.76 -1.65
N ASP A 62 38.75 5.78 -1.34
CA ASP A 62 38.31 5.54 0.04
C ASP A 62 39.41 4.87 0.89
N ALA A 63 39.75 5.49 2.03
CA ALA A 63 41.01 5.21 2.75
C ALA A 63 40.92 4.01 3.71
N PHE A 64 41.82 3.04 3.54
CA PHE A 64 41.96 1.88 4.43
C PHE A 64 42.28 2.29 5.88
N LEU A 65 41.48 1.82 6.84
CA LEU A 65 41.87 1.71 8.25
C LEU A 65 41.70 0.26 8.77
N PRO A 66 42.60 -0.24 9.65
CA PRO A 66 42.78 -1.67 9.85
C PRO A 66 41.80 -2.30 10.86
N LYS A 67 41.33 -3.51 10.53
CA LYS A 67 40.52 -4.37 11.42
C LYS A 67 41.32 -4.81 12.65
N LYS A 68 41.00 -4.29 13.84
CA LYS A 68 41.45 -4.89 15.11
C LYS A 68 40.60 -6.12 15.43
N LYS A 69 41.23 -7.30 15.50
CA LYS A 69 40.63 -8.49 16.12
C LYS A 69 40.50 -8.26 17.64
N GLN A 70 39.33 -8.55 18.20
CA GLN A 70 39.20 -8.92 19.60
C GLN A 70 38.47 -10.26 19.69
N SER A 71 39.22 -11.29 20.03
CA SER A 71 38.69 -12.56 20.50
C SER A 71 38.52 -12.48 22.01
N SER A 72 37.31 -12.73 22.52
CA SER A 72 37.09 -13.12 23.91
C SER A 72 36.29 -14.40 23.92
N ALA A 73 36.94 -15.50 24.32
CA ALA A 73 36.24 -16.75 24.59
C ALA A 73 35.56 -16.64 25.96
N LEU A 74 34.29 -17.06 26.06
CA LEU A 74 33.71 -17.49 27.32
C LEU A 74 33.49 -19.00 27.25
N THR A 75 33.81 -19.68 28.35
CA THR A 75 33.93 -21.15 28.42
C THR A 75 32.61 -21.84 28.71
N ASP A 76 32.45 -23.05 28.18
CA ASP A 76 31.44 -24.00 28.63
C ASP A 76 31.44 -24.17 30.16
N LYS A 77 30.24 -24.20 30.73
CA LYS A 77 29.92 -24.97 31.93
C LYS A 77 28.53 -25.59 31.80
N THR A 78 28.49 -26.79 31.24
CA THR A 78 27.40 -27.74 31.50
C THR A 78 27.27 -27.97 33.01
N ASN A 79 26.04 -28.08 33.48
CA ASN A 79 25.73 -28.54 34.83
C ASN A 79 24.37 -29.24 34.78
N ASP A 80 24.40 -30.57 34.76
CA ASP A 80 23.20 -31.40 34.84
C ASP A 80 22.58 -31.30 36.24
N ILE A 81 21.27 -31.02 36.30
CA ILE A 81 20.46 -31.29 37.49
C ILE A 81 19.21 -32.03 37.03
N ASN A 82 19.28 -33.36 37.07
CA ASN A 82 18.09 -34.21 37.09
C ASN A 82 17.25 -33.87 38.33
N ASN A 83 15.94 -33.82 38.19
CA ASN A 83 15.05 -33.68 39.34
C ASN A 83 13.75 -34.46 39.10
N ASP A 84 13.77 -35.74 39.47
CA ASP A 84 12.59 -36.61 39.46
C ASP A 84 11.52 -36.11 40.45
N GLN A 85 10.31 -35.85 39.97
CA GLN A 85 9.11 -35.79 40.81
C GLN A 85 7.95 -36.56 40.18
N SER A 86 7.92 -37.87 40.47
CA SER A 86 6.84 -38.78 40.09
C SER A 86 5.64 -38.63 41.06
N TYR A 87 4.71 -37.74 40.73
CA TYR A 87 3.47 -37.59 41.52
C TYR A 87 2.47 -38.74 41.26
N SER A 88 2.44 -39.68 42.19
CA SER A 88 1.46 -40.77 42.21
C SER A 88 0.09 -40.30 42.70
N SER A 89 -0.90 -40.24 41.80
CA SER A 89 -2.31 -40.06 42.15
C SER A 89 -3.08 -41.37 41.98
N LYS A 90 -3.54 -41.96 43.09
CA LYS A 90 -4.47 -43.11 43.10
C LYS A 90 -5.86 -42.62 43.47
N ASP A 91 -6.69 -42.33 42.47
CA ASP A 91 -8.10 -42.00 42.69
C ASP A 91 -9.05 -43.17 42.42
N LYS A 92 -10.15 -43.19 43.18
CA LYS A 92 -11.12 -44.31 43.21
C LYS A 92 -12.29 -44.01 42.28
N GLN A 93 -12.63 -44.94 41.40
CA GLN A 93 -13.87 -44.86 40.62
C GLN A 93 -15.12 -45.00 41.54
N PRO A 94 -16.09 -44.06 41.48
CA PRO A 94 -17.44 -44.31 41.95
C PRO A 94 -18.27 -45.05 40.88
N LYS A 95 -19.19 -45.93 41.31
CA LYS A 95 -20.12 -46.63 40.41
C LYS A 95 -21.20 -45.66 39.87
N PRO A 96 -21.68 -45.82 38.63
CA PRO A 96 -22.77 -45.01 38.11
C PRO A 96 -24.10 -45.32 38.83
N THR A 97 -24.89 -44.29 39.08
CA THR A 97 -26.30 -44.42 39.47
C THR A 97 -27.18 -43.75 38.42
N THR A 98 -28.13 -44.51 37.87
CA THR A 98 -29.14 -44.01 36.94
C THR A 98 -30.20 -43.18 37.67
N ASN A 99 -30.54 -42.00 37.12
CA ASN A 99 -31.81 -41.23 37.25
C ASN A 99 -31.66 -39.70 37.11
N PHE A 100 -30.49 -39.15 36.78
CA PHE A 100 -30.31 -37.68 36.71
C PHE A 100 -30.94 -36.99 35.49
N LEU A 101 -31.06 -37.69 34.35
CA LEU A 101 -31.50 -37.12 33.06
C LEU A 101 -32.93 -36.55 33.09
N THR A 102 -33.87 -37.25 33.72
CA THR A 102 -35.30 -36.90 33.74
C THR A 102 -35.59 -35.62 34.55
N PHE A 103 -34.71 -35.25 35.48
CA PHE A 103 -34.88 -34.06 36.32
C PHE A 103 -34.43 -32.77 35.58
N CYS A 104 -33.34 -32.85 34.80
CA CYS A 104 -32.83 -31.70 34.06
C CYS A 104 -33.77 -31.22 32.94
N GLN A 105 -34.38 -32.16 32.18
CA GLN A 105 -35.24 -31.82 31.05
C GLN A 105 -36.45 -30.95 31.46
N ASN A 106 -37.14 -31.31 32.55
CA ASN A 106 -38.29 -30.55 33.06
C ASN A 106 -37.93 -29.14 33.56
N LYS A 107 -36.70 -28.93 34.06
CA LYS A 107 -36.26 -27.62 34.54
C LYS A 107 -35.96 -26.65 33.38
N ILE A 108 -35.34 -27.14 32.32
CA ILE A 108 -35.02 -26.37 31.11
C ILE A 108 -36.30 -25.90 30.42
N VAL A 109 -37.27 -26.81 30.18
CA VAL A 109 -38.53 -26.48 29.49
C VAL A 109 -39.30 -25.35 30.19
N LYS A 110 -39.35 -25.34 31.54
CA LYS A 110 -39.97 -24.24 32.30
C LYS A 110 -39.23 -22.91 32.14
N GLN A 111 -37.89 -22.91 32.11
CA GLN A 111 -37.13 -21.66 31.89
C GLN A 111 -37.34 -21.12 30.47
N THR A 112 -37.31 -21.98 29.43
CA THR A 112 -37.56 -21.56 28.05
C THR A 112 -38.95 -20.96 27.86
N LEU A 113 -40.00 -21.57 28.42
CA LEU A 113 -41.37 -21.02 28.38
C LEU A 113 -41.48 -19.67 29.09
N THR A 114 -40.79 -19.49 30.22
CA THR A 114 -40.79 -18.22 30.97
C THR A 114 -40.10 -17.11 30.17
N ILE A 115 -38.97 -17.39 29.52
CA ILE A 115 -38.25 -16.43 28.66
C ILE A 115 -39.11 -16.04 27.45
N MET A 116 -39.74 -17.01 26.79
CA MET A 116 -40.64 -16.76 25.65
C MET A 116 -41.84 -15.88 26.03
N ALA A 117 -42.45 -16.11 27.19
CA ALA A 117 -43.54 -15.27 27.69
C ALA A 117 -43.10 -13.81 27.93
N SER A 118 -41.94 -13.60 28.57
CA SER A 118 -41.37 -12.27 28.77
C SER A 118 -41.03 -11.57 27.44
N LEU A 119 -40.47 -12.29 26.46
CA LEU A 119 -40.14 -11.73 25.15
C LEU A 119 -41.40 -11.29 24.40
N MET A 120 -42.46 -12.10 24.44
CA MET A 120 -43.77 -11.78 23.86
C MET A 120 -44.41 -10.56 24.53
N ALA A 121 -44.29 -10.42 25.86
CA ALA A 121 -44.78 -9.24 26.59
C ALA A 121 -44.03 -7.95 26.18
N VAL A 122 -42.70 -8.01 26.02
CA VAL A 122 -41.89 -6.88 25.53
C VAL A 122 -42.29 -6.50 24.09
N LEU A 123 -42.48 -7.48 23.21
CA LEU A 123 -42.95 -7.24 21.84
C LEU A 123 -44.37 -6.63 21.79
N PHE A 124 -45.25 -7.00 22.73
CA PHE A 124 -46.59 -6.41 22.85
C PHE A 124 -46.51 -4.94 23.33
N LEU A 125 -45.68 -4.65 24.33
CA LEU A 125 -45.44 -3.28 24.82
C LEU A 125 -44.86 -2.38 23.73
N LEU A 126 -43.84 -2.85 23.00
CA LEU A 126 -43.26 -2.12 21.87
C LEU A 126 -44.30 -1.84 20.76
N LYS A 127 -45.27 -2.74 20.56
CA LYS A 127 -46.35 -2.55 19.57
C LYS A 127 -47.45 -1.59 20.04
N THR A 128 -47.57 -1.33 21.34
CA THR A 128 -48.50 -0.32 21.89
C THR A 128 -47.90 1.10 21.97
N ILE A 129 -46.58 1.24 21.90
CA ILE A 129 -45.90 2.55 21.91
C ILE A 129 -45.53 2.95 20.47
N SER A 130 -46.55 3.33 19.70
CA SER A 130 -46.39 3.95 18.38
C SER A 130 -46.99 5.36 18.38
N PRO A 131 -46.21 6.41 18.66
CA PRO A 131 -46.67 7.79 18.52
C PRO A 131 -46.92 8.14 17.05
N SER A 132 -47.74 9.18 16.84
CA SER A 132 -48.18 9.66 15.52
C SER A 132 -47.03 9.92 14.55
N THR A 133 -47.18 9.42 13.31
CA THR A 133 -46.24 9.65 12.22
C THR A 133 -46.18 11.12 11.80
N SER A 134 -45.14 11.84 12.23
CA SER A 134 -44.70 13.05 11.53
C SER A 134 -44.11 12.66 10.17
N THR A 135 -44.53 13.32 9.09
CA THR A 135 -43.98 13.09 7.75
C THR A 135 -42.52 13.52 7.66
N PHE A 136 -41.61 12.56 7.82
CA PHE A 136 -40.20 12.75 7.47
C PHE A 136 -40.08 12.83 5.94
N GLN A 137 -39.75 14.01 5.42
CA GLN A 137 -39.46 14.15 3.99
C GLN A 137 -38.10 13.49 3.71
N ASN A 138 -38.08 12.50 2.81
CA ASN A 138 -36.83 11.95 2.28
C ASN A 138 -36.18 13.01 1.36
N SER A 139 -35.36 13.88 1.95
CA SER A 139 -34.41 14.70 1.22
C SER A 139 -33.30 13.81 0.67
N ASN A 140 -33.55 13.16 -0.47
CA ASN A 140 -32.55 12.43 -1.26
C ASN A 140 -31.47 13.35 -1.88
N ASP A 141 -31.43 14.62 -1.48
CA ASP A 141 -30.54 15.65 -2.00
C ASP A 141 -29.24 15.68 -1.21
N THR A 142 -28.49 14.58 -1.25
CA THR A 142 -27.07 14.58 -0.89
C THR A 142 -26.30 15.32 -1.97
N THR A 143 -26.38 16.66 -1.97
CA THR A 143 -25.60 17.53 -2.85
C THR A 143 -24.12 17.21 -2.67
N LYS A 144 -23.52 16.55 -3.67
CA LYS A 144 -22.09 16.20 -3.65
C LYS A 144 -21.26 17.46 -3.76
N SER A 145 -20.84 17.99 -2.62
CA SER A 145 -19.82 19.03 -2.58
C SER A 145 -18.49 18.41 -3.00
N TYR A 146 -17.97 18.85 -4.15
CA TYR A 146 -16.60 18.51 -4.54
C TYR A 146 -15.66 19.31 -3.66
N ALA A 147 -15.05 18.65 -2.68
CA ALA A 147 -14.04 19.22 -1.81
C ALA A 147 -12.86 19.76 -2.64
N TYR A 148 -12.50 21.03 -2.41
CA TYR A 148 -11.28 21.62 -2.93
C TYR A 148 -10.43 22.08 -1.75
N TYR A 149 -9.18 21.66 -1.70
CA TYR A 149 -8.24 22.22 -0.73
C TYR A 149 -7.98 23.70 -1.05
N THR A 150 -8.44 24.59 -0.18
CA THR A 150 -8.09 26.02 -0.20
C THR A 150 -7.22 26.31 1.01
N HIS A 151 -5.92 26.48 0.78
CA HIS A 151 -4.95 26.77 1.83
C HIS A 151 -5.29 28.14 2.48
N PRO A 152 -5.38 28.27 3.81
CA PRO A 152 -5.83 29.52 4.45
C PRO A 152 -5.01 30.75 4.05
N ASN A 153 -3.72 30.57 3.82
CA ASN A 153 -2.79 31.63 3.39
C ASN A 153 -2.69 31.82 1.86
N SER A 154 -3.31 30.97 1.01
CA SER A 154 -3.05 31.03 -0.44
C SER A 154 -3.59 32.29 -1.10
N ARG A 155 -2.67 33.18 -1.49
CA ARG A 155 -2.91 34.23 -2.49
C ARG A 155 -3.06 33.69 -3.93
N ILE A 156 -3.21 32.37 -4.11
CA ILE A 156 -3.48 31.69 -5.40
C ILE A 156 -4.95 31.91 -5.81
N ASN A 157 -5.36 33.17 -5.94
CA ASN A 157 -6.63 33.53 -6.54
C ASN A 157 -6.44 33.85 -8.03
N ASN A 158 -7.04 33.01 -8.88
CA ASN A 158 -7.38 33.28 -10.28
C ASN A 158 -6.26 33.47 -11.35
N ARG A 159 -4.96 33.31 -11.05
CA ARG A 159 -3.91 33.36 -12.11
C ARG A 159 -3.96 32.22 -13.14
N HIS A 160 -4.51 31.05 -12.81
CA HIS A 160 -4.55 29.87 -13.70
C HIS A 160 -5.78 29.81 -14.64
N LYS A 161 -6.38 30.97 -14.97
CA LYS A 161 -7.61 30.99 -15.77
C LYS A 161 -7.35 30.88 -17.29
N SER A 162 -7.92 29.82 -17.88
CA SER A 162 -8.58 29.79 -19.20
C SER A 162 -7.87 29.23 -20.45
N SER A 163 -6.62 28.75 -20.41
CA SER A 163 -5.99 28.09 -21.58
C SER A 163 -5.55 26.63 -21.33
N ASN A 164 -6.24 25.72 -22.01
CA ASN A 164 -5.99 24.27 -22.08
C ASN A 164 -6.06 23.46 -20.75
N LYS A 165 -6.06 22.14 -20.91
CA LYS A 165 -6.23 21.14 -19.83
C LYS A 165 -4.97 21.08 -18.96
N GLN A 166 -4.88 21.90 -17.92
CA GLN A 166 -3.80 21.80 -16.94
C GLN A 166 -3.89 20.47 -16.15
N PRO A 167 -2.76 19.89 -15.71
CA PRO A 167 -2.76 18.73 -14.83
C PRO A 167 -3.49 19.03 -13.52
N PHE A 168 -4.39 18.14 -13.09
CA PHE A 168 -5.15 18.35 -11.85
C PHE A 168 -5.34 17.05 -11.06
N ILE A 169 -5.41 17.20 -9.73
CA ILE A 169 -5.89 16.17 -8.80
C ILE A 169 -6.86 16.80 -7.79
N SER A 170 -7.94 16.08 -7.54
CA SER A 170 -9.03 16.45 -6.62
C SER A 170 -9.51 15.21 -5.89
N TRP A 171 -10.04 15.37 -4.68
CA TRP A 171 -10.47 14.25 -3.85
C TRP A 171 -11.74 14.54 -3.06
N GLU A 172 -12.58 13.52 -2.90
CA GLU A 172 -13.78 13.53 -2.08
C GLU A 172 -13.58 12.53 -0.93
N MET A 173 -13.73 12.98 0.31
CA MET A 173 -13.72 12.10 1.48
C MET A 173 -15.15 11.77 1.88
N GLN A 174 -15.44 10.48 2.04
CA GLN A 174 -16.73 9.97 2.45
C GLN A 174 -16.58 9.19 3.77
N ALA A 175 -17.01 9.81 4.87
CA ALA A 175 -17.20 9.12 6.14
C ALA A 175 -18.17 7.95 5.93
N HIS A 176 -17.77 6.74 6.33
CA HIS A 176 -18.56 5.55 6.04
C HIS A 176 -19.63 5.28 7.09
N ILE A 177 -20.73 4.67 6.66
CA ILE A 177 -21.67 4.04 7.58
C ILE A 177 -20.92 2.91 8.30
N PRO A 178 -21.01 2.79 9.64
CA PRO A 178 -20.29 1.77 10.39
C PRO A 178 -20.42 0.36 9.81
N TYR A 179 -19.34 -0.41 9.92
CA TYR A 179 -19.21 -1.80 9.45
C TYR A 179 -19.26 -2.03 7.92
N LYS A 180 -19.27 -0.97 7.08
CA LYS A 180 -19.01 -1.13 5.62
C LYS A 180 -17.53 -0.96 5.29
N PRO A 181 -16.96 -1.81 4.40
CA PRO A 181 -15.59 -1.61 3.91
C PRO A 181 -15.46 -0.30 3.12
N THR A 182 -14.42 0.49 3.43
CA THR A 182 -14.09 1.74 2.73
C THR A 182 -13.63 1.48 1.29
N TYR A 183 -12.91 0.38 1.08
CA TYR A 183 -12.48 -0.16 -0.21
C TYR A 183 -12.90 -1.63 -0.31
N GLN A 184 -12.95 -2.20 -1.52
CA GLN A 184 -13.37 -3.58 -1.74
C GLN A 184 -12.19 -4.57 -1.73
N GLU A 185 -10.97 -4.11 -2.03
CA GLU A 185 -9.79 -4.95 -2.33
C GLU A 185 -10.06 -5.82 -3.57
N THR A 186 -10.42 -5.18 -4.69
CA THR A 186 -10.88 -5.83 -5.93
C THR A 186 -9.79 -6.56 -6.70
N PHE A 187 -8.53 -6.16 -6.53
CA PHE A 187 -7.41 -6.63 -7.35
C PHE A 187 -6.74 -7.88 -6.73
N ASN A 188 -5.55 -7.76 -6.14
CA ASN A 188 -4.82 -8.91 -5.65
C ASN A 188 -5.37 -9.41 -4.31
N GLN A 189 -5.59 -10.72 -4.20
CA GLN A 189 -6.13 -11.33 -2.99
C GLN A 189 -5.06 -11.48 -1.88
N ALA A 190 -3.77 -11.54 -2.26
CA ALA A 190 -2.66 -11.70 -1.32
C ALA A 190 -2.51 -10.51 -0.35
N TYR A 191 -2.90 -9.30 -0.77
CA TYR A 191 -2.79 -8.08 0.03
C TYR A 191 -4.09 -7.66 0.72
N ARG A 192 -5.10 -8.55 0.76
CA ARG A 192 -6.37 -8.29 1.47
C ARG A 192 -6.18 -8.29 2.98
N CYS A 193 -6.98 -7.51 3.70
CA CYS A 193 -7.05 -7.63 5.16
C CYS A 193 -7.46 -9.03 5.65
N ASN A 194 -8.10 -9.86 4.83
CA ASN A 194 -8.49 -11.23 5.22
C ASN A 194 -8.32 -12.22 4.06
N PRO A 195 -7.11 -12.75 3.82
CA PRO A 195 -6.84 -13.63 2.68
C PRO A 195 -7.31 -15.08 2.91
N GLY A 196 -7.47 -15.53 4.17
CA GLY A 196 -7.79 -16.93 4.50
C GLY A 196 -9.18 -17.18 5.12
N GLY A 197 -9.88 -16.14 5.58
CA GLY A 197 -11.10 -16.29 6.38
C GLY A 197 -10.83 -16.67 7.85
N TYR A 198 -11.79 -16.38 8.72
CA TYR A 198 -11.83 -16.80 10.14
C TYR A 198 -10.63 -16.49 11.04
N MET A 199 -9.68 -15.66 10.60
CA MET A 199 -8.92 -14.81 11.53
C MET A 199 -9.89 -13.79 12.12
N ASP A 200 -10.44 -14.08 13.30
CA ASP A 200 -11.24 -13.13 14.07
C ASP A 200 -10.38 -11.89 14.39
N ARG A 201 -10.53 -10.84 13.57
CA ARG A 201 -9.94 -9.53 13.81
C ARG A 201 -10.81 -8.78 14.81
N VAL A 202 -10.18 -8.27 15.87
CA VAL A 202 -10.83 -7.34 16.80
C VAL A 202 -11.20 -6.07 16.03
N PRO A 203 -12.43 -5.53 16.19
CA PRO A 203 -12.82 -4.25 15.62
C PRO A 203 -11.80 -3.14 15.87
N LEU A 204 -11.75 -2.17 14.96
CA LEU A 204 -10.95 -0.97 15.16
C LEU A 204 -11.35 -0.28 16.48
N ARG A 205 -10.38 0.24 17.22
CA ARG A 205 -10.66 0.89 18.51
C ARG A 205 -11.51 2.14 18.29
N PRO A 206 -12.52 2.45 19.13
CA PRO A 206 -13.38 3.62 18.94
C PRO A 206 -12.64 4.96 18.87
N GLU A 207 -11.45 5.09 19.49
CA GLU A 207 -10.62 6.30 19.38
C GLU A 207 -9.90 6.46 18.03
N LEU A 208 -9.88 5.40 17.21
CA LEU A 208 -9.27 5.35 15.88
C LEU A 208 -10.31 5.35 14.75
N GLU A 209 -11.51 4.81 14.99
CA GLU A 209 -12.56 4.66 13.98
C GLU A 209 -12.90 5.98 13.25
N PRO A 210 -13.27 7.10 13.90
CA PRO A 210 -13.58 8.34 13.17
C PRO A 210 -12.36 8.99 12.49
N LYS A 211 -11.13 8.55 12.79
CA LYS A 211 -9.88 9.13 12.26
C LYS A 211 -9.29 8.38 11.07
N LEU A 212 -9.77 7.14 10.85
CA LEU A 212 -9.28 6.22 9.82
C LEU A 212 -10.41 5.68 8.92
N TRP A 213 -11.62 5.50 9.46
CA TRP A 213 -12.73 4.77 8.81
C TRP A 213 -13.53 5.62 7.81
N PHE A 214 -12.84 6.15 6.81
CA PHE A 214 -13.44 6.86 5.69
C PHE A 214 -12.83 6.41 4.36
N GLN A 215 -13.55 6.63 3.28
CA GLN A 215 -13.09 6.36 1.93
C GLN A 215 -12.69 7.68 1.27
N THR A 216 -11.53 7.70 0.61
CA THR A 216 -11.14 8.78 -0.29
C THR A 216 -11.33 8.33 -1.74
N LYS A 217 -12.03 9.16 -2.52
CA LYS A 217 -12.18 9.02 -3.97
C LYS A 217 -11.36 10.10 -4.65
N LEU A 218 -10.65 9.74 -5.71
CA LEU A 218 -9.76 10.64 -6.46
C LEU A 218 -10.30 10.84 -7.86
N GLN A 219 -10.41 12.11 -8.28
CA GLN A 219 -10.64 12.49 -9.67
C GLN A 219 -9.41 13.29 -10.15
N THR A 220 -8.76 12.81 -11.21
CA THR A 220 -7.42 13.27 -11.59
C THR A 220 -7.17 13.10 -13.09
N SER A 221 -6.39 14.01 -13.68
CA SER A 221 -5.81 13.82 -15.02
C SER A 221 -4.40 13.24 -14.99
N LEU A 222 -3.84 13.02 -13.79
CA LEU A 222 -2.45 12.59 -13.60
C LEU A 222 -2.28 11.09 -13.84
N HIS A 223 -1.12 10.73 -14.40
CA HIS A 223 -0.59 9.38 -14.43
C HIS A 223 0.30 9.18 -13.19
N ILE A 224 -0.12 8.31 -12.26
CA ILE A 224 0.53 8.09 -10.96
C ILE A 224 1.07 6.66 -10.86
N LEU A 225 2.39 6.49 -10.89
CA LEU A 225 3.03 5.19 -10.67
C LEU A 225 3.44 5.06 -9.20
N VAL A 226 3.01 3.99 -8.54
CA VAL A 226 3.49 3.62 -7.20
C VAL A 226 4.59 2.57 -7.34
N MET A 227 5.68 2.71 -6.59
CA MET A 227 6.88 1.90 -6.72
C MET A 227 7.51 1.55 -5.37
N GLY A 228 8.01 0.33 -5.24
CA GLY A 228 8.63 -0.22 -4.03
C GLY A 228 8.32 -1.71 -3.91
N ASP A 229 8.26 -2.25 -2.69
CA ASP A 229 7.98 -3.67 -2.47
C ASP A 229 6.49 -4.07 -2.56
N SER A 230 6.13 -5.21 -1.98
CA SER A 230 4.74 -5.68 -1.93
C SER A 230 3.80 -4.71 -1.20
N VAL A 231 4.29 -3.92 -0.25
CA VAL A 231 3.50 -2.83 0.35
C VAL A 231 3.21 -1.78 -0.71
N ALA A 232 4.19 -1.40 -1.53
CA ALA A 232 3.96 -0.45 -2.63
C ALA A 232 2.99 -0.98 -3.71
N MET A 233 2.98 -2.29 -3.96
CA MET A 233 1.99 -2.91 -4.85
C MET A 233 0.58 -2.82 -4.27
N GLN A 234 0.40 -3.18 -2.99
CA GLN A 234 -0.87 -2.96 -2.27
C GLN A 234 -1.32 -1.49 -2.34
N LEU A 235 -0.40 -0.53 -2.16
CA LEU A 235 -0.72 0.89 -2.29
C LEU A 235 -1.16 1.28 -3.71
N GLY A 236 -0.51 0.76 -4.75
CA GLY A 236 -0.88 1.01 -6.16
C GLY A 236 -2.24 0.41 -6.54
N GLU A 237 -2.59 -0.76 -6.00
CA GLU A 237 -3.88 -1.41 -6.24
C GLU A 237 -5.04 -0.65 -5.60
N LEU A 238 -4.89 -0.24 -4.34
CA LEU A 238 -5.94 0.54 -3.68
C LEU A 238 -5.98 2.00 -4.16
N LEU A 239 -4.89 2.53 -4.75
CA LEU A 239 -4.92 3.79 -5.50
C LEU A 239 -5.78 3.67 -6.77
N GLN A 240 -5.76 2.51 -7.45
CA GLN A 240 -6.66 2.24 -8.57
C GLN A 240 -8.14 2.23 -8.12
N GLU A 241 -8.47 1.62 -6.97
CA GLU A 241 -9.83 1.70 -6.40
C GLU A 241 -10.23 3.13 -6.02
N ALA A 242 -9.33 3.88 -5.36
CA ALA A 242 -9.57 5.28 -5.01
C ALA A 242 -9.82 6.15 -6.25
N MET A 243 -9.11 5.90 -7.35
CA MET A 243 -9.29 6.57 -8.65
C MET A 243 -10.48 6.04 -9.48
N GLY A 244 -11.23 5.05 -8.98
CA GLY A 244 -12.37 4.47 -9.70
C GLY A 244 -11.98 3.71 -10.99
N VAL A 245 -10.74 3.21 -11.07
CA VAL A 245 -10.28 2.34 -12.16
C VAL A 245 -11.05 1.02 -12.09
N GLN A 246 -11.72 0.66 -13.19
CA GLN A 246 -12.46 -0.60 -13.27
C GLN A 246 -11.52 -1.78 -13.58
N VAL A 247 -11.93 -3.01 -13.26
CA VAL A 247 -11.08 -4.21 -13.41
C VAL A 247 -10.77 -4.47 -14.89
N GLU A 248 -11.74 -4.24 -15.77
CA GLU A 248 -11.60 -4.32 -17.23
C GLU A 248 -10.69 -3.23 -17.83
N ASN A 249 -10.43 -2.14 -17.12
CA ASN A 249 -9.48 -1.08 -17.52
C ASN A 249 -8.03 -1.35 -17.05
N ARG A 250 -7.79 -2.46 -16.32
CA ARG A 250 -6.48 -2.79 -15.73
C ARG A 250 -5.76 -3.84 -16.57
N VAL A 251 -4.46 -3.62 -16.79
CA VAL A 251 -3.58 -4.51 -17.54
C VAL A 251 -2.39 -4.92 -16.67
N LEU A 252 -2.17 -6.23 -16.52
CA LEU A 252 -0.95 -6.79 -15.94
C LEU A 252 0.12 -6.85 -17.04
N LEU A 253 1.19 -6.05 -16.90
CA LEU A 253 2.26 -5.89 -17.88
C LEU A 253 3.47 -6.79 -17.58
N ARG A 254 3.66 -7.13 -16.29
CA ARG A 254 4.62 -8.13 -15.81
C ARG A 254 4.13 -8.83 -14.55
N GLN A 255 4.14 -10.16 -14.61
CA GLN A 255 3.99 -11.08 -13.49
C GLN A 255 5.38 -11.54 -13.02
N LEU A 256 5.48 -12.01 -11.77
CA LEU A 256 6.60 -12.79 -11.25
C LEU A 256 6.13 -14.22 -11.05
N ASP A 257 6.87 -15.15 -11.64
CA ASP A 257 6.63 -16.57 -11.48
C ASP A 257 7.41 -17.04 -10.25
N GLY A 258 6.71 -17.13 -9.11
CA GLY A 258 7.16 -17.85 -7.91
C GLY A 258 6.82 -19.34 -8.01
N GLU A 259 7.35 -20.15 -7.09
CA GLU A 259 7.13 -21.61 -7.13
C GLU A 259 5.68 -21.99 -6.76
N ASP A 260 5.04 -21.23 -5.84
CA ASP A 260 3.66 -21.47 -5.38
C ASP A 260 2.69 -20.27 -5.53
N GLU A 261 3.18 -19.03 -5.70
CA GLU A 261 2.33 -17.83 -5.81
C GLU A 261 2.65 -16.94 -7.03
N THR A 262 1.58 -16.42 -7.65
CA THR A 262 1.65 -15.49 -8.79
C THR A 262 1.64 -14.05 -8.30
N HIS A 263 2.82 -13.47 -8.08
CA HIS A 263 2.92 -12.07 -7.66
C HIS A 263 2.90 -11.13 -8.88
N GLU A 264 2.07 -10.09 -8.83
CA GLU A 264 2.12 -9.01 -9.81
C GLU A 264 3.39 -8.16 -9.60
N SER A 265 4.06 -7.75 -10.68
CA SER A 265 5.28 -6.93 -10.64
C SER A 265 5.16 -5.61 -11.39
N LEU A 266 4.37 -5.55 -12.45
CA LEU A 266 4.00 -4.28 -13.09
C LEU A 266 2.57 -4.39 -13.59
N PHE A 267 1.69 -3.53 -13.08
CA PHE A 267 0.33 -3.36 -13.60
C PHE A 267 0.04 -1.87 -13.83
N TRP A 268 -0.90 -1.58 -14.72
CA TRP A 268 -1.40 -0.25 -14.98
C TRP A 268 -2.91 -0.27 -15.24
N GLY A 269 -3.59 0.86 -15.07
CA GLY A 269 -4.99 1.03 -15.45
C GLY A 269 -5.37 2.50 -15.57
N THR A 270 -6.39 2.79 -16.37
CA THR A 270 -6.90 4.16 -16.58
C THR A 270 -8.24 4.39 -15.90
N THR A 271 -8.41 5.59 -15.34
CA THR A 271 -9.69 5.99 -14.75
C THR A 271 -10.61 6.55 -15.83
N ASN A 272 -11.91 6.26 -15.70
CA ASN A 272 -12.96 6.82 -16.55
C ASN A 272 -13.24 8.31 -16.25
N GLN A 273 -12.59 8.91 -15.25
CA GLN A 273 -12.83 10.28 -14.78
C GLN A 273 -11.53 11.10 -14.78
N GLY A 274 -11.53 12.25 -15.46
CA GLY A 274 -10.35 13.13 -15.57
C GLY A 274 -9.31 12.70 -16.61
N GLY A 275 -9.26 11.41 -16.99
CA GLY A 275 -8.39 10.88 -18.05
C GLY A 275 -6.98 10.51 -17.62
N GLY A 276 -6.71 10.51 -16.31
CA GLY A 276 -5.46 9.98 -15.74
C GLY A 276 -5.45 8.45 -15.63
N GLY A 277 -4.48 7.94 -14.87
CA GLY A 277 -4.35 6.52 -14.59
C GLY A 277 -3.36 6.23 -13.47
N SER A 278 -3.33 4.99 -13.01
CA SER A 278 -2.40 4.58 -11.96
C SER A 278 -1.97 3.12 -12.10
N GLY A 279 -0.85 2.78 -11.47
CA GLY A 279 -0.27 1.45 -11.50
C GLY A 279 0.75 1.22 -10.38
N GLY A 280 1.19 -0.02 -10.24
CA GLY A 280 2.21 -0.45 -9.27
C GLY A 280 3.38 -1.12 -9.99
N PHE A 281 4.61 -0.82 -9.58
CA PHE A 281 5.85 -1.46 -10.07
C PHE A 281 6.72 -1.95 -8.90
N ARG A 282 6.84 -3.28 -8.76
CA ARG A 282 7.56 -3.94 -7.66
C ARG A 282 9.08 -3.91 -7.86
N ILE A 283 9.79 -3.14 -7.03
CA ILE A 283 11.25 -3.20 -6.89
C ILE A 283 11.67 -3.17 -5.41
N LEU A 284 12.68 -3.96 -5.01
CA LEU A 284 13.10 -4.02 -3.60
C LEU A 284 14.33 -3.14 -3.27
N HIS A 285 14.82 -2.35 -4.23
CA HIS A 285 15.95 -1.42 -4.08
C HIS A 285 15.66 -0.08 -4.77
N TRP A 286 16.53 0.93 -4.63
CA TRP A 286 16.51 2.17 -5.41
C TRP A 286 16.40 1.95 -6.94
N TRP A 287 15.73 2.87 -7.66
CA TRP A 287 15.63 2.83 -9.13
C TRP A 287 16.93 3.34 -9.79
N LEU A 288 17.98 2.53 -9.71
CA LEU A 288 19.30 2.88 -10.25
C LEU A 288 19.57 2.14 -11.57
N ARG A 289 20.26 2.81 -12.52
CA ARG A 289 20.84 2.17 -13.72
C ARG A 289 21.70 0.95 -13.37
N ARG A 290 22.48 1.01 -12.28
CA ARG A 290 23.28 -0.13 -11.77
C ARG A 290 22.46 -1.34 -11.29
N ASN A 291 21.14 -1.19 -11.12
CA ASN A 291 20.20 -2.24 -10.73
C ASN A 291 19.37 -2.77 -11.92
N GLN A 292 19.45 -2.13 -13.10
CA GLN A 292 18.71 -2.52 -14.30
C GLN A 292 19.04 -3.96 -14.72
N GLY A 293 18.03 -4.75 -15.07
CA GLY A 293 18.19 -6.11 -15.59
C GLY A 293 18.54 -7.18 -14.55
N LYS A 294 19.09 -6.80 -13.39
CA LYS A 294 19.52 -7.72 -12.35
C LYS A 294 18.31 -8.39 -11.67
N PRO A 295 18.35 -9.71 -11.41
CA PRO A 295 17.51 -10.29 -10.37
C PRO A 295 17.94 -9.72 -9.01
N LEU A 296 17.09 -9.86 -8.01
CA LEU A 296 17.47 -9.51 -6.64
C LEU A 296 18.31 -10.61 -6.00
N PRO A 297 19.07 -10.28 -4.95
CA PRO A 297 19.42 -11.24 -3.92
C PRO A 297 18.14 -11.92 -3.39
N GLU A 298 18.21 -13.23 -3.18
CA GLU A 298 17.29 -14.01 -2.32
C GLU A 298 15.81 -14.05 -2.70
N THR A 299 15.35 -13.32 -3.74
CA THR A 299 13.95 -13.33 -4.19
C THR A 299 13.79 -13.32 -5.72
N SER A 300 12.88 -14.14 -6.22
CA SER A 300 12.48 -14.20 -7.62
C SER A 300 11.60 -12.99 -8.01
N GLY A 301 12.25 -11.83 -8.24
CA GLY A 301 11.81 -10.95 -9.32
C GLY A 301 11.66 -9.45 -9.06
N GLY A 302 11.92 -8.90 -7.87
CA GLY A 302 11.77 -7.46 -7.60
C GLY A 302 12.85 -6.54 -8.20
N GLY A 303 13.25 -6.76 -9.46
CA GLY A 303 14.19 -5.94 -10.22
C GLY A 303 13.58 -5.45 -11.54
N TRP A 304 13.93 -4.24 -11.98
CA TRP A 304 13.35 -3.55 -13.14
C TRP A 304 14.14 -3.76 -14.44
N ARG A 305 13.47 -3.62 -15.60
CA ARG A 305 14.08 -3.71 -16.93
C ARG A 305 13.55 -2.59 -17.84
N MET A 306 14.33 -2.17 -18.84
CA MET A 306 13.85 -1.20 -19.84
C MET A 306 12.61 -1.70 -20.56
N ALA A 307 12.56 -2.98 -20.94
CA ALA A 307 11.39 -3.60 -21.56
C ALA A 307 10.09 -3.52 -20.70
N ASP A 308 10.19 -3.28 -19.39
CA ASP A 308 9.01 -3.05 -18.53
C ASP A 308 8.56 -1.58 -18.59
N VAL A 309 9.51 -0.63 -18.69
CA VAL A 309 9.26 0.79 -18.96
C VAL A 309 8.64 0.97 -20.35
N ASP A 310 9.20 0.32 -21.36
CA ASP A 310 8.73 0.38 -22.75
C ASP A 310 7.28 -0.12 -22.85
N LYS A 311 6.97 -1.25 -22.20
CA LYS A 311 5.59 -1.77 -22.07
C LYS A 311 4.66 -0.80 -21.37
N LEU A 312 5.10 -0.16 -20.28
CA LEU A 312 4.29 0.79 -19.52
C LEU A 312 3.90 2.00 -20.39
N LEU A 313 4.89 2.63 -21.03
CA LEU A 313 4.69 3.79 -21.90
C LEU A 313 3.87 3.42 -23.15
N GLN A 314 4.10 2.25 -23.75
CA GLN A 314 3.30 1.74 -24.88
C GLN A 314 1.84 1.47 -24.47
N ASN A 315 1.61 0.87 -23.30
CA ASN A 315 0.26 0.61 -22.78
C ASN A 315 -0.47 1.92 -22.49
N MET A 316 0.17 2.87 -21.79
CA MET A 316 -0.31 4.23 -21.55
C MET A 316 -0.75 4.93 -22.85
N LYS A 317 0.12 4.92 -23.88
CA LYS A 317 -0.18 5.47 -25.22
C LYS A 317 -1.39 4.80 -25.86
N THR A 318 -1.49 3.48 -25.76
CA THR A 318 -2.57 2.67 -26.35
C THR A 318 -3.93 3.01 -25.74
N MET A 319 -4.05 3.07 -24.40
CA MET A 319 -5.34 3.42 -23.77
C MET A 319 -5.72 4.88 -24.04
N LYS A 320 -4.76 5.82 -24.05
CA LYS A 320 -5.00 7.22 -24.41
C LYS A 320 -5.49 7.35 -25.86
N GLN A 321 -4.96 6.56 -26.79
CA GLN A 321 -5.47 6.46 -28.16
C GLN A 321 -6.90 5.91 -28.21
N HIS A 322 -7.24 4.87 -27.43
CA HIS A 322 -8.62 4.38 -27.33
C HIS A 322 -9.60 5.41 -26.75
N GLN A 323 -9.23 6.09 -25.66
CA GLN A 323 -10.06 7.16 -25.07
C GLN A 323 -10.29 8.32 -26.05
N VAL A 324 -9.25 8.73 -26.80
CA VAL A 324 -9.38 9.72 -27.88
C VAL A 324 -10.32 9.22 -28.98
N ALA A 325 -10.11 8.01 -29.48
CA ALA A 325 -10.96 7.43 -30.54
C ALA A 325 -12.44 7.36 -30.15
N MET A 326 -12.75 7.05 -28.89
CA MET A 326 -14.12 7.04 -28.35
C MET A 326 -14.74 8.43 -28.17
N THR A 327 -13.94 9.51 -28.12
CA THR A 327 -14.42 10.86 -27.75
C THR A 327 -14.33 11.90 -28.87
N SER A 328 -13.39 11.79 -29.81
CA SER A 328 -13.16 12.80 -30.86
C SER A 328 -13.57 12.38 -32.27
N GLY A 329 -13.63 11.08 -32.57
CA GLY A 329 -13.88 10.55 -33.92
C GLY A 329 -12.82 10.92 -34.98
N LYS A 330 -11.73 11.59 -34.59
CA LYS A 330 -10.62 12.01 -35.44
C LYS A 330 -9.30 11.60 -34.80
N GLY A 331 -8.34 11.18 -35.62
CA GLY A 331 -6.95 11.04 -35.18
C GLY A 331 -6.43 12.38 -34.67
N ILE A 332 -6.16 12.46 -33.38
CA ILE A 332 -5.43 13.56 -32.74
C ILE A 332 -4.05 13.01 -32.43
N ASP A 333 -3.00 13.75 -32.78
CA ASP A 333 -1.64 13.40 -32.36
C ASP A 333 -1.59 13.37 -30.84
N VAL A 334 -1.39 12.17 -30.30
CA VAL A 334 -1.28 11.94 -28.86
C VAL A 334 0.12 12.40 -28.44
N PRO A 335 0.28 13.52 -27.72
CA PRO A 335 1.59 14.00 -27.32
C PRO A 335 2.25 12.99 -26.40
N ASP A 336 3.58 12.88 -26.52
CA ASP A 336 4.40 11.89 -25.83
C ASP A 336 4.09 11.85 -24.34
N GLN A 337 3.77 10.65 -23.88
CA GLN A 337 3.04 10.48 -22.64
C GLN A 337 4.02 10.24 -21.49
N ALA A 338 4.31 11.32 -20.77
CA ALA A 338 4.99 11.27 -19.49
C ALA A 338 4.18 10.51 -18.43
N MET A 339 4.89 9.99 -17.43
CA MET A 339 4.32 9.78 -16.10
C MET A 339 4.29 11.14 -15.37
N ASP A 340 3.18 11.51 -14.74
CA ASP A 340 3.09 12.80 -14.05
C ASP A 340 3.70 12.73 -12.64
N VAL A 341 3.46 11.62 -11.93
CA VAL A 341 3.85 11.41 -10.53
C VAL A 341 4.46 10.02 -10.33
N LEU A 342 5.58 9.96 -9.63
CA LEU A 342 6.14 8.73 -9.05
C LEU A 342 6.00 8.75 -7.53
N VAL A 343 5.34 7.76 -6.95
CA VAL A 343 5.27 7.55 -5.50
C VAL A 343 6.26 6.45 -5.14
N PHE A 344 7.33 6.77 -4.42
CA PHE A 344 8.43 5.85 -4.13
C PHE A 344 8.47 5.44 -2.65
N ARG A 345 8.23 4.16 -2.38
CA ARG A 345 8.32 3.53 -1.06
C ARG A 345 9.70 2.89 -0.88
N VAL A 346 10.44 3.34 0.14
CA VAL A 346 11.79 2.83 0.43
C VAL A 346 11.74 1.39 0.91
N SER A 347 12.57 0.54 0.28
CA SER A 347 12.64 -0.94 0.35
C SER A 347 12.74 -1.66 1.72
N GLN A 348 12.53 -1.05 2.89
CA GLN A 348 12.78 -1.72 4.19
C GLN A 348 11.89 -2.98 4.36
N PRO A 349 12.43 -4.17 4.70
CA PRO A 349 13.80 -4.48 5.16
C PRO A 349 14.82 -4.83 4.05
N TRP A 350 14.34 -5.05 2.82
CA TRP A 350 15.13 -5.47 1.64
C TRP A 350 16.24 -4.49 1.23
N MET A 351 16.27 -3.30 1.82
CA MET A 351 17.37 -2.35 1.76
C MET A 351 18.00 -2.22 3.14
N GLY A 352 19.28 -2.61 3.24
CA GLY A 352 20.08 -2.39 4.44
C GLY A 352 20.19 -0.89 4.75
N TRP A 353 20.18 -0.54 6.04
CA TRP A 353 20.08 0.85 6.49
C TRP A 353 21.15 1.76 5.90
N GLU A 354 22.37 1.26 5.71
CA GLU A 354 23.48 1.97 5.07
C GLU A 354 23.16 2.39 3.62
N THR A 355 22.42 1.58 2.87
CA THR A 355 22.03 1.90 1.47
C THR A 355 20.91 2.94 1.34
N ILE A 356 20.20 3.28 2.43
CA ILE A 356 19.10 4.24 2.40
C ILE A 356 19.68 5.65 2.57
N ASP A 357 20.11 6.27 1.48
CA ASP A 357 20.79 7.57 1.49
C ASP A 357 20.26 8.55 0.43
N ALA A 358 20.64 9.83 0.58
CA ALA A 358 20.24 10.92 -0.30
C ALA A 358 20.76 10.76 -1.74
N GLY A 359 21.90 10.11 -1.96
CA GLY A 359 22.42 9.81 -3.29
C GLY A 359 21.61 8.73 -4.02
N GLY A 360 21.07 7.77 -3.26
CA GLY A 360 20.08 6.80 -3.75
C GLY A 360 18.73 7.42 -4.12
N MET A 361 18.27 8.40 -3.33
CA MET A 361 17.08 9.22 -3.65
C MET A 361 17.30 10.08 -4.90
N GLN A 362 18.41 10.83 -4.96
CA GLN A 362 18.83 11.64 -6.09
C GLN A 362 18.86 10.83 -7.40
N LYS A 363 19.62 9.73 -7.41
CA LYS A 363 19.78 8.88 -8.60
C LYS A 363 18.49 8.14 -8.99
N THR A 364 17.58 7.90 -8.03
CA THR A 364 16.23 7.41 -8.31
C THR A 364 15.38 8.45 -9.06
N ILE A 365 15.46 9.73 -8.68
CA ILE A 365 14.76 10.83 -9.37
C ILE A 365 15.33 11.03 -10.78
N GLU A 366 16.64 11.05 -10.92
CA GLU A 366 17.33 11.22 -12.22
C GLU A 366 16.87 10.17 -13.22
N VAL A 367 16.88 8.88 -12.83
CA VAL A 367 16.44 7.78 -13.68
C VAL A 367 14.93 7.83 -13.93
N ALA A 368 14.11 8.15 -12.93
CA ALA A 368 12.66 8.31 -13.12
C ALA A 368 12.31 9.43 -14.13
N HIS A 369 12.97 10.58 -14.02
CA HIS A 369 12.80 11.68 -14.97
C HIS A 369 13.34 11.32 -16.36
N GLU A 370 14.48 10.63 -16.45
CA GLU A 370 15.04 10.22 -17.75
C GLU A 370 14.15 9.21 -18.48
N GLN A 371 13.67 8.18 -17.79
CA GLN A 371 12.95 7.05 -18.40
C GLN A 371 11.44 7.27 -18.50
N LEU A 372 10.82 7.98 -17.56
CA LEU A 372 9.37 8.20 -17.52
C LEU A 372 8.93 9.67 -17.67
N LYS A 373 9.87 10.63 -17.75
CA LYS A 373 9.59 12.07 -17.80
C LYS A 373 8.81 12.60 -16.59
N VAL A 374 8.98 11.96 -15.43
CA VAL A 374 8.34 12.33 -14.16
C VAL A 374 8.60 13.80 -13.81
N LYS A 375 7.53 14.48 -13.36
CA LYS A 375 7.56 15.85 -12.82
C LYS A 375 7.52 15.89 -11.30
N VAL A 376 6.78 15.00 -10.64
CA VAL A 376 6.66 14.97 -9.17
C VAL A 376 7.10 13.63 -8.62
N VAL A 377 8.03 13.62 -7.66
CA VAL A 377 8.44 12.43 -6.93
C VAL A 377 8.02 12.55 -5.46
N VAL A 378 7.13 11.69 -5.01
CA VAL A 378 6.65 11.62 -3.61
C VAL A 378 7.33 10.45 -2.92
N PHE A 379 8.24 10.70 -1.99
CA PHE A 379 8.82 9.64 -1.16
C PHE A 379 7.92 9.33 0.04
N LEU A 380 7.67 8.03 0.28
CA LEU A 380 6.99 7.57 1.49
C LEU A 380 8.04 7.29 2.57
N THR A 381 7.90 7.89 3.76
CA THR A 381 8.77 7.57 4.91
C THR A 381 8.60 6.12 5.35
N ILE A 382 9.59 5.60 6.05
CA ILE A 382 9.64 4.20 6.50
C ILE A 382 8.75 4.06 7.74
N PRO A 383 7.69 3.24 7.71
CA PRO A 383 6.89 2.92 8.90
C PRO A 383 7.56 1.88 9.79
N PHE A 384 7.21 1.85 11.07
CA PHE A 384 7.65 0.79 11.97
C PHE A 384 7.20 -0.59 11.46
N SER A 385 8.13 -1.52 11.26
CA SER A 385 7.84 -2.86 10.72
C SER A 385 8.24 -3.98 11.68
N ASN A 386 7.79 -5.21 11.43
CA ASN A 386 8.24 -6.42 12.15
C ASN A 386 9.76 -6.69 12.03
N ASN A 387 10.48 -5.98 11.16
CA ASN A 387 11.93 -6.09 10.97
C ASN A 387 12.72 -5.06 11.80
N ILE A 388 12.04 -4.21 12.57
CA ILE A 388 12.67 -3.28 13.52
C ILE A 388 12.77 -4.02 14.86
N VAL A 389 13.89 -4.70 15.06
CA VAL A 389 14.04 -5.72 16.13
C VAL A 389 14.67 -5.17 17.40
N ASP A 390 15.34 -4.01 17.33
CA ASP A 390 15.95 -3.36 18.50
C ASP A 390 15.80 -1.83 18.51
N LYS A 391 16.40 -1.18 19.53
CA LYS A 391 16.39 0.29 19.68
C LYS A 391 17.33 1.01 18.70
N THR A 392 18.31 0.30 18.13
CA THR A 392 19.20 0.79 17.09
C THR A 392 18.43 0.94 15.77
N ASP A 393 17.60 -0.03 15.41
CA ASP A 393 16.70 0.04 14.25
C ASP A 393 15.70 1.19 14.38
N ILE A 394 15.08 1.36 15.56
CA ILE A 394 14.12 2.46 15.83
C ILE A 394 14.78 3.83 15.60
N LEU A 395 15.94 4.06 16.21
CA LEU A 395 16.70 5.30 16.06
C LEU A 395 17.20 5.50 14.62
N THR A 396 17.53 4.40 13.92
CA THR A 396 17.95 4.44 12.52
C THR A 396 16.80 4.79 11.60
N MET A 397 15.62 4.16 11.74
CA MET A 397 14.39 4.52 11.02
C MET A 397 14.06 6.01 11.19
N GLN A 398 14.05 6.50 12.43
CA GLN A 398 13.79 7.92 12.72
C GLN A 398 14.82 8.84 12.04
N LYS A 399 16.11 8.50 12.09
CA LYS A 399 17.18 9.23 11.40
C LYS A 399 17.03 9.20 9.87
N LYS A 400 16.58 8.09 9.28
CA LYS A 400 16.33 7.99 7.83
C LYS A 400 15.10 8.78 7.42
N ASN A 401 14.00 8.73 8.17
CA ASN A 401 12.81 9.53 7.90
C ASN A 401 13.10 11.03 7.98
N ALA A 402 13.87 11.47 8.99
CA ALA A 402 14.35 12.85 9.09
C ALA A 402 15.25 13.25 7.90
N MET A 403 16.17 12.36 7.47
CA MET A 403 17.00 12.56 6.28
C MET A 403 16.17 12.70 5.01
N MET A 404 15.11 11.91 4.83
CA MET A 404 14.22 11.99 3.67
C MET A 404 13.45 13.32 3.62
N LYS A 405 12.95 13.81 4.77
CA LYS A 405 12.34 15.16 4.87
C LYS A 405 13.35 16.27 4.55
N GLN A 406 14.54 16.20 5.14
CA GLN A 406 15.61 17.18 4.88
C GLN A 406 16.03 17.19 3.40
N PHE A 407 16.16 16.01 2.79
CA PHE A 407 16.48 15.87 1.37
C PHE A 407 15.45 16.58 0.48
N ALA A 408 14.15 16.42 0.71
CA ALA A 408 13.13 17.11 -0.08
C ALA A 408 13.17 18.64 0.12
N ALA A 409 13.40 19.11 1.34
CA ALA A 409 13.53 20.53 1.66
C ALA A 409 14.79 21.19 1.06
N ASP A 410 15.91 20.46 0.95
CA ASP A 410 17.13 20.95 0.30
C ASP A 410 17.07 20.82 -1.24
N TYR A 411 16.44 19.76 -1.75
CA TYR A 411 16.24 19.53 -3.18
C TYR A 411 15.37 20.64 -3.82
N ALA A 412 14.35 21.11 -3.11
CA ALA A 412 13.49 22.21 -3.58
C ALA A 412 14.28 23.49 -3.94
N LYS A 413 15.47 23.69 -3.35
CA LYS A 413 16.36 24.84 -3.60
C LYS A 413 17.19 24.70 -4.87
N ASN A 414 17.35 23.48 -5.40
CA ASN A 414 18.17 23.15 -6.57
C ASN A 414 17.55 21.97 -7.37
N PRO A 415 16.32 22.10 -7.91
CA PRO A 415 15.59 20.98 -8.50
C PRO A 415 16.22 20.51 -9.82
N PHE A 416 16.56 19.21 -9.93
CA PHE A 416 17.06 18.65 -11.19
C PHE A 416 15.97 18.65 -12.25
N LYS A 417 16.18 19.41 -13.33
CA LYS A 417 15.31 19.50 -14.52
C LYS A 417 13.85 19.85 -14.21
N GLY A 418 13.60 20.64 -13.15
CA GLY A 418 12.26 21.07 -12.74
C GLY A 418 11.40 19.93 -12.18
N VAL A 419 12.01 18.89 -11.60
CA VAL A 419 11.27 17.90 -10.81
C VAL A 419 10.95 18.48 -9.43
N THR A 420 9.72 18.34 -8.96
CA THR A 420 9.37 18.62 -7.56
C THR A 420 9.49 17.37 -6.71
N VAL A 421 10.16 17.46 -5.57
CA VAL A 421 10.26 16.35 -4.59
C VAL A 421 9.39 16.64 -3.38
N MET A 422 8.58 15.66 -2.99
CA MET A 422 7.69 15.72 -1.84
C MET A 422 7.92 14.53 -0.90
N VAL A 423 7.50 14.66 0.36
CA VAL A 423 7.46 13.57 1.34
C VAL A 423 6.04 13.41 1.90
N LEU A 424 5.60 12.16 1.95
CA LEU A 424 4.37 11.75 2.65
C LEU A 424 4.78 10.87 3.84
N ASP A 425 4.52 11.34 5.06
CA ASP A 425 5.02 10.72 6.29
C ASP A 425 4.17 9.53 6.78
N LEU A 426 4.10 8.50 5.93
CA LEU A 426 3.48 7.21 6.24
C LEU A 426 3.94 6.65 7.60
N GLY A 427 5.20 6.87 7.97
CA GLY A 427 5.76 6.47 9.27
C GLY A 427 5.14 7.19 10.47
N GLN A 428 4.90 8.50 10.39
CA GLN A 428 4.18 9.24 11.44
C GLN A 428 2.76 8.71 11.64
N LEU A 429 2.05 8.39 10.56
CA LEU A 429 0.69 7.85 10.61
C LEU A 429 0.69 6.47 11.27
N HIS A 430 1.58 5.62 10.78
CA HIS A 430 1.75 4.26 11.25
C HIS A 430 2.08 4.23 12.75
N ASP A 431 3.11 4.96 13.17
CA ASP A 431 3.56 5.03 14.57
C ASP A 431 2.48 5.60 15.50
N SER A 432 1.69 6.57 15.03
CA SER A 432 0.58 7.13 15.79
C SER A 432 -0.51 6.09 16.05
N VAL A 433 -0.92 5.35 15.02
CA VAL A 433 -1.92 4.28 15.16
C VAL A 433 -1.39 3.13 16.02
N MET A 434 -0.12 2.77 15.86
CA MET A 434 0.55 1.78 16.70
C MET A 434 0.53 2.15 18.19
N LYS A 435 0.88 3.41 18.53
CA LYS A 435 0.91 3.87 19.92
C LYS A 435 -0.49 3.89 20.54
N VAL A 436 -1.52 4.29 19.80
CA VAL A 436 -2.93 4.25 20.27
C VAL A 436 -3.47 2.82 20.41
N HIS A 437 -3.08 1.91 19.51
CA HIS A 437 -3.46 0.50 19.59
C HIS A 437 -2.79 -0.21 20.78
N ALA A 438 -1.47 -0.10 20.90
CA ALA A 438 -0.70 -0.67 22.01
C ALA A 438 -1.10 -0.07 23.38
N LYS A 439 -1.50 1.22 23.45
CA LYS A 439 -2.12 1.78 24.67
C LYS A 439 -3.38 1.00 25.08
N GLY A 440 -4.19 0.55 24.12
CA GLY A 440 -5.34 -0.33 24.33
C GLY A 440 -4.98 -1.73 24.85
N LEU A 441 -3.81 -2.26 24.47
CA LEU A 441 -3.25 -3.51 25.00
C LEU A 441 -2.56 -3.35 26.38
N GLY A 442 -2.66 -2.16 26.98
CA GLY A 442 -2.07 -1.85 28.28
C GLY A 442 -0.55 -1.67 28.26
N TYR A 443 0.06 -1.29 27.14
CA TYR A 443 1.43 -0.76 27.16
C TYR A 443 1.43 0.64 27.80
N LYS A 444 2.45 0.92 28.62
CA LYS A 444 2.62 2.19 29.32
C LYS A 444 3.83 2.92 28.72
N PHE A 445 3.57 4.06 28.09
CA PHE A 445 4.58 4.88 27.42
C PHE A 445 5.16 5.89 28.41
N LYS A 446 6.49 6.01 28.46
CA LYS A 446 7.21 7.01 29.27
C LYS A 446 7.37 8.35 28.53
N SER A 447 7.30 8.33 27.19
CA SER A 447 7.36 9.50 26.31
C SER A 447 6.69 9.22 24.96
N SER A 448 6.57 10.24 24.10
CA SER A 448 6.14 10.11 22.69
C SER A 448 7.07 9.22 21.85
N ASN A 449 8.33 9.08 22.29
CA ASN A 449 9.39 8.34 21.62
C ASN A 449 9.62 6.97 22.28
N ASP A 450 8.64 6.47 23.03
CA ASP A 450 8.67 5.13 23.63
C ASP A 450 8.14 4.09 22.65
N TYR A 451 8.99 3.12 22.32
CA TYR A 451 8.72 1.99 21.42
C TYR A 451 8.93 0.65 22.14
N ASP A 452 8.87 0.59 23.47
CA ASP A 452 8.97 -0.67 24.23
C ASP A 452 7.85 -1.67 23.82
N PHE A 453 6.74 -1.19 23.21
CA PHE A 453 5.69 -2.04 22.59
C PHE A 453 6.15 -2.76 21.29
N GLY A 454 7.07 -2.16 20.54
CA GLY A 454 7.61 -2.72 19.30
C GLY A 454 8.51 -3.93 19.57
N LEU A 455 9.17 -3.93 20.73
CA LEU A 455 10.16 -4.95 21.13
C LEU A 455 9.54 -6.14 21.88
N ASP A 456 8.27 -6.03 22.28
CA ASP A 456 7.51 -7.14 22.90
C ASP A 456 6.98 -8.06 21.79
N ILE A 457 7.82 -9.01 21.37
CA ILE A 457 7.59 -9.86 20.20
C ILE A 457 6.95 -11.22 20.52
N LEU A 458 6.16 -11.71 19.56
CA LEU A 458 5.79 -13.12 19.44
C LEU A 458 7.03 -13.97 19.14
N LYS A 459 6.92 -15.29 19.34
CA LYS A 459 7.96 -16.25 18.95
C LYS A 459 7.98 -16.34 17.41
N PRO A 460 9.16 -16.33 16.77
CA PRO A 460 9.26 -16.54 15.33
C PRO A 460 8.68 -17.90 14.95
N ARG A 461 8.09 -17.97 13.74
CA ARG A 461 7.77 -19.25 13.09
C ARG A 461 9.04 -19.73 12.38
N ALA A 462 9.10 -20.99 11.96
CA ALA A 462 10.31 -21.56 11.36
C ALA A 462 10.84 -20.72 10.18
N ASP A 463 9.92 -20.16 9.40
CA ASP A 463 10.19 -19.50 8.12
C ASP A 463 9.79 -18.00 8.11
N TYR A 464 9.48 -17.40 9.27
CA TYR A 464 8.98 -16.02 9.36
C TYR A 464 9.56 -15.22 10.54
N TYR A 465 9.74 -13.91 10.30
CA TYR A 465 10.12 -12.90 11.27
C TYR A 465 9.23 -12.87 12.54
N SER A 466 9.77 -12.30 13.62
CA SER A 466 9.05 -12.17 14.89
C SER A 466 8.16 -10.93 14.88
N HIS A 467 6.85 -11.11 14.96
CA HIS A 467 5.91 -9.98 14.97
C HIS A 467 5.83 -9.32 16.36
N SER A 468 5.87 -7.99 16.41
CA SER A 468 5.52 -7.21 17.61
C SER A 468 4.06 -7.47 18.03
N ILE A 469 3.85 -7.83 19.30
CA ILE A 469 2.51 -8.03 19.89
C ILE A 469 1.72 -6.73 19.84
N GLY A 470 2.39 -5.60 20.12
CA GLY A 470 1.83 -4.25 19.98
C GLY A 470 1.45 -3.87 18.53
N HIS A 471 1.98 -4.57 17.53
CA HIS A 471 1.74 -4.31 16.11
C HIS A 471 0.63 -5.20 15.52
N VAL A 472 0.65 -6.51 15.73
CA VAL A 472 -0.29 -7.44 15.05
C VAL A 472 -1.49 -7.92 15.89
N CYS A 473 -1.38 -7.97 17.23
CA CYS A 473 -2.40 -8.61 18.06
C CYS A 473 -3.54 -7.66 18.45
N GLY A 474 -4.79 -8.13 18.41
CA GLY A 474 -5.97 -7.41 18.87
C GLY A 474 -6.21 -7.49 20.38
N GLU A 475 -5.63 -8.52 21.03
CA GLU A 475 -5.55 -8.68 22.49
C GLU A 475 -4.08 -8.83 22.92
N ARG A 476 -3.75 -8.49 24.16
CA ARG A 476 -2.36 -8.60 24.65
C ARG A 476 -1.96 -10.08 24.78
N ALA A 477 -1.01 -10.52 23.97
CA ALA A 477 -0.36 -11.83 24.12
C ALA A 477 0.79 -11.77 25.15
N PRO A 478 1.20 -12.90 25.74
CA PRO A 478 2.49 -13.03 26.41
C PRO A 478 3.66 -12.89 25.41
N THR A 479 4.76 -12.26 25.85
CA THR A 479 6.03 -12.25 25.12
C THR A 479 6.45 -13.68 24.74
N LYS A 480 6.88 -13.89 23.49
CA LYS A 480 7.21 -15.21 22.91
C LYS A 480 6.02 -16.21 22.84
N ALA A 481 4.77 -15.74 22.83
CA ALA A 481 3.64 -16.57 22.42
C ALA A 481 3.76 -16.99 20.94
N GLN A 482 3.17 -18.14 20.56
CA GLN A 482 3.25 -18.71 19.20
C GLN A 482 2.38 -17.96 18.16
N GLY A 483 1.51 -17.07 18.61
CA GLY A 483 0.56 -16.29 17.82
C GLY A 483 -0.31 -15.40 18.72
N CYS A 484 -1.10 -14.53 18.11
CA CYS A 484 -2.18 -13.81 18.79
C CYS A 484 -3.42 -14.71 18.94
N LYS A 485 -4.25 -14.48 19.97
CA LYS A 485 -5.60 -15.08 20.05
C LYS A 485 -6.55 -14.47 19.02
N HIS A 486 -6.48 -13.15 18.86
CA HIS A 486 -7.13 -12.38 17.80
C HIS A 486 -6.13 -11.39 17.23
N TYR A 487 -6.25 -11.08 15.94
CA TYR A 487 -5.45 -10.03 15.29
C TYR A 487 -6.19 -8.68 15.37
N ASN A 488 -5.49 -7.55 15.16
CA ASN A 488 -6.16 -6.23 15.11
C ASN A 488 -6.77 -5.97 13.72
N MET A 489 -7.22 -4.74 13.42
CA MET A 489 -7.69 -4.29 12.10
C MET A 489 -6.69 -3.38 11.37
N ILE A 490 -5.40 -3.43 11.74
CA ILE A 490 -4.35 -2.52 11.26
C ILE A 490 -3.35 -3.23 10.33
N THR A 491 -2.95 -4.46 10.63
CA THR A 491 -2.02 -5.26 9.81
C THR A 491 -2.28 -6.76 10.02
N PHE A 492 -1.57 -7.66 9.34
CA PHE A 492 -1.54 -9.10 9.68
C PHE A 492 -0.13 -9.63 9.97
N ASP A 493 0.89 -9.06 9.32
CA ASP A 493 2.29 -9.47 9.36
C ASP A 493 3.22 -8.38 9.94
N GLY A 494 2.70 -7.18 10.22
CA GLY A 494 3.52 -6.05 10.65
C GLY A 494 4.36 -5.43 9.54
N GLN A 495 3.95 -5.57 8.28
CA GLN A 495 4.50 -4.85 7.12
C GLN A 495 3.38 -4.28 6.24
N HIS A 496 2.39 -5.10 5.89
CA HIS A 496 1.27 -4.69 5.05
C HIS A 496 0.16 -4.09 5.93
N LEU A 497 -0.33 -2.91 5.52
CA LEU A 497 -1.43 -2.25 6.20
C LEU A 497 -2.76 -2.88 5.78
N CYS A 498 -3.73 -2.91 6.69
CA CYS A 498 -5.11 -3.18 6.31
C CYS A 498 -5.66 -1.91 5.64
N MET A 499 -5.60 -1.87 4.32
CA MET A 499 -5.91 -0.66 3.56
C MET A 499 -7.41 -0.32 3.52
N LYS A 500 -8.29 -1.26 3.87
CA LYS A 500 -9.70 -0.98 4.28
C LYS A 500 -9.80 -0.10 5.53
N THR A 501 -8.73 0.01 6.32
CA THR A 501 -8.63 0.92 7.47
C THR A 501 -7.79 2.17 7.14
N PHE A 502 -6.72 2.06 6.34
CA PHE A 502 -5.75 3.16 6.15
C PHE A 502 -5.89 3.95 4.84
N GLY A 503 -6.52 3.40 3.80
CA GLY A 503 -6.49 3.96 2.45
C GLY A 503 -7.08 5.37 2.35
N GLY A 504 -8.12 5.68 3.13
CA GLY A 504 -8.75 7.01 3.14
C GLY A 504 -7.75 8.12 3.46
N ARG A 505 -7.12 8.06 4.65
CA ARG A 505 -6.11 9.04 5.08
C ARG A 505 -4.92 9.06 4.15
N LEU A 506 -4.43 7.89 3.70
CA LEU A 506 -3.26 7.82 2.83
C LEU A 506 -3.48 8.48 1.46
N PHE A 507 -4.59 8.20 0.78
CA PHE A 507 -4.84 8.77 -0.55
C PHE A 507 -5.27 10.23 -0.51
N ALA A 508 -5.91 10.69 0.57
CA ALA A 508 -6.16 12.12 0.77
C ALA A 508 -4.84 12.88 1.01
N GLY A 509 -3.94 12.33 1.84
CA GLY A 509 -2.59 12.86 2.03
C GLY A 509 -1.76 12.90 0.74
N LEU A 510 -1.75 11.80 -0.02
CA LEU A 510 -1.10 11.73 -1.33
C LEU A 510 -1.66 12.78 -2.30
N ALA A 511 -2.98 12.90 -2.41
CA ALA A 511 -3.61 13.89 -3.27
C ALA A 511 -3.31 15.33 -2.84
N CYS A 512 -3.22 15.58 -1.53
CA CYS A 512 -2.85 16.86 -0.95
C CYS A 512 -1.39 17.25 -1.30
N VAL A 513 -0.39 16.42 -0.99
CA VAL A 513 1.02 16.74 -1.32
C VAL A 513 1.26 16.81 -2.83
N THR A 514 0.56 15.98 -3.62
CA THR A 514 0.60 16.07 -5.09
C THR A 514 0.04 17.42 -5.58
N ARG A 515 -1.04 17.91 -4.97
CA ARG A 515 -1.61 19.23 -5.29
C ARG A 515 -0.70 20.37 -4.87
N CYS A 516 0.00 20.28 -3.74
CA CYS A 516 1.04 21.25 -3.37
C CYS A 516 2.14 21.33 -4.44
N ALA A 517 2.64 20.17 -4.90
CA ALA A 517 3.66 20.12 -5.94
C ALA A 517 3.22 20.81 -7.24
N TYR A 518 1.99 20.57 -7.71
CA TYR A 518 1.46 21.22 -8.91
C TYR A 518 1.03 22.69 -8.71
N ALA A 519 0.93 23.19 -7.47
CA ALA A 519 0.56 24.58 -7.18
C ALA A 519 1.77 25.50 -6.94
N TYR A 520 2.88 24.95 -6.44
CA TYR A 520 4.07 25.72 -6.02
C TYR A 520 5.40 25.19 -6.60
N GLY A 521 5.44 23.94 -7.10
CA GLY A 521 6.69 23.26 -7.48
C GLY A 521 7.35 23.71 -8.79
N ASP A 522 6.66 24.50 -9.61
CA ASP A 522 7.20 25.17 -10.82
C ASP A 522 7.73 26.59 -10.50
N ASP A 523 7.60 27.09 -9.26
CA ASP A 523 8.02 28.44 -8.83
C ASP A 523 9.10 28.37 -7.73
N GLU A 524 10.36 28.65 -8.09
CA GLU A 524 11.50 28.64 -7.17
C GLU A 524 11.31 29.60 -5.98
N SER A 525 10.57 30.71 -6.16
CA SER A 525 10.29 31.68 -5.10
C SER A 525 9.21 31.21 -4.12
N ALA A 526 8.43 30.19 -4.48
CA ALA A 526 7.41 29.57 -3.64
C ALA A 526 7.93 28.34 -2.86
N THR A 527 9.25 28.19 -2.71
CA THR A 527 9.88 27.08 -1.97
C THR A 527 9.35 26.94 -0.53
N ASP A 528 9.14 28.06 0.18
CA ASP A 528 8.61 28.04 1.55
C ASP A 528 7.12 27.69 1.57
N ASP A 529 6.30 28.28 0.70
CA ASP A 529 4.86 27.94 0.54
C ASP A 529 4.67 26.44 0.21
N LEU A 530 5.54 25.88 -0.64
CA LEU A 530 5.54 24.45 -0.98
C LEU A 530 5.79 23.57 0.26
N ARG A 531 6.67 24.00 1.18
CA ARG A 531 6.95 23.29 2.43
C ARG A 531 5.86 23.50 3.48
N GLU A 532 5.27 24.69 3.61
CA GLU A 532 4.10 24.94 4.46
C GLU A 532 2.92 24.05 4.03
N CYS A 533 2.65 23.99 2.73
CA CYS A 533 1.62 23.12 2.15
C CYS A 533 1.92 21.63 2.38
N GLU A 534 3.16 21.17 2.20
CA GLU A 534 3.55 19.79 2.51
C GLU A 534 3.37 19.46 4.00
N HIS A 535 3.75 20.38 4.90
CA HIS A 535 3.61 20.20 6.33
C HIS A 535 2.14 20.08 6.71
N ALA A 536 1.29 21.02 6.25
CA ALA A 536 -0.15 21.01 6.50
C ALA A 536 -0.83 19.74 5.96
N CYS A 537 -0.43 19.23 4.80
CA CYS A 537 -0.93 17.95 4.29
C CYS A 537 -0.50 16.75 5.16
N ASN A 538 0.71 16.76 5.73
CA ASN A 538 1.18 15.71 6.62
C ASN A 538 0.56 15.79 8.02
N ASP A 539 0.33 16.99 8.56
CA ASP A 539 -0.42 17.16 9.80
C ASP A 539 -1.88 16.72 9.62
N GLN A 540 -2.56 17.16 8.56
CA GLN A 540 -3.95 16.80 8.30
C GLN A 540 -4.13 15.29 8.05
N TYR A 541 -3.21 14.64 7.32
CA TYR A 541 -3.43 13.26 6.83
C TYR A 541 -2.46 12.19 7.34
N MET A 542 -1.25 12.55 7.77
CA MET A 542 -0.25 11.61 8.29
C MET A 542 -0.10 11.63 9.82
N SER A 543 -0.93 12.37 10.54
CA SER A 543 -1.06 12.36 12.01
C SER A 543 -2.12 11.36 12.54
N LEU A 544 -2.59 11.58 13.79
CA LEU A 544 -3.91 11.13 14.28
C LEU A 544 -4.74 12.30 14.85
N GLU A 545 -4.60 13.47 14.24
CA GLU A 545 -5.43 14.63 14.54
C GLU A 545 -6.83 14.47 13.93
N GLU A 546 -7.75 15.35 14.29
CA GLU A 546 -9.08 15.36 13.68
C GLU A 546 -8.98 16.07 12.33
N ILE A 547 -9.67 15.54 11.32
CA ILE A 547 -9.62 16.08 9.98
C ILE A 547 -10.42 17.38 9.96
N ASP A 548 -9.74 18.52 9.89
CA ASP A 548 -10.39 19.82 9.77
C ASP A 548 -11.15 19.91 8.44
N GLU A 549 -12.48 19.82 8.50
CA GLU A 549 -13.33 19.90 7.30
C GLU A 549 -13.32 21.29 6.64
N SER A 550 -12.90 22.35 7.36
CA SER A 550 -12.86 23.72 6.82
C SER A 550 -11.79 23.89 5.73
N MET A 551 -10.76 23.04 5.73
CA MET A 551 -9.78 22.93 4.64
C MET A 551 -10.42 22.56 3.28
N PHE A 552 -11.65 22.04 3.25
CA PHE A 552 -12.31 21.50 2.06
C PHE A 552 -13.46 22.34 1.53
N VAL A 553 -13.67 23.55 2.06
CA VAL A 553 -14.66 24.49 1.57
C VAL A 553 -14.43 24.71 0.07
N ALA A 554 -15.33 24.15 -0.75
CA ALA A 554 -15.34 24.42 -2.17
C ALA A 554 -15.37 25.95 -2.36
N PRO A 555 -14.50 26.54 -3.21
CA PRO A 555 -14.46 27.98 -3.37
C PRO A 555 -15.86 28.48 -3.69
N PRO A 556 -16.37 29.51 -2.98
CA PRO A 556 -17.76 29.94 -3.12
C PRO A 556 -18.03 30.19 -4.60
N PRO A 557 -19.15 29.65 -5.15
CA PRO A 557 -19.34 29.57 -6.60
C PRO A 557 -19.22 30.96 -7.19
N GLU A 558 -18.19 31.18 -8.02
CA GLU A 558 -17.75 32.52 -8.42
C GLU A 558 -18.94 33.40 -8.80
N ASP A 559 -19.09 34.53 -8.10
CA ASP A 559 -20.14 35.48 -8.40
C ASP A 559 -20.01 35.88 -9.88
N LYS A 560 -21.08 35.65 -10.63
CA LYS A 560 -21.11 35.87 -12.07
C LYS A 560 -20.87 37.34 -12.38
N ASP A 561 -21.34 38.22 -11.51
CA ASP A 561 -21.10 39.65 -11.61
C ASP A 561 -19.63 40.01 -11.40
N GLU A 562 -18.92 39.35 -10.47
CA GLU A 562 -17.49 39.63 -10.27
C GLU A 562 -16.64 39.04 -11.41
N ARG A 563 -17.08 37.93 -12.01
CA ARG A 563 -16.49 37.41 -13.24
C ARG A 563 -16.71 38.35 -14.44
N GLN A 564 -17.83 39.06 -14.48
CA GLN A 564 -18.14 40.03 -15.52
C GLN A 564 -17.40 41.38 -15.31
N ARG A 565 -17.38 41.90 -14.08
CA ARG A 565 -16.59 43.07 -13.65
C ARG A 565 -15.06 42.89 -13.67
N ARG A 566 -14.57 41.75 -14.15
CA ARG A 566 -13.14 41.45 -14.44
C ARG A 566 -12.89 41.25 -15.95
N HIS A 567 -13.92 41.37 -16.78
CA HIS A 567 -13.86 41.37 -18.25
C HIS A 567 -14.26 42.74 -18.85
N GLU A 568 -15.03 43.54 -18.10
CA GLU A 568 -15.13 44.99 -18.23
C GLU A 568 -13.89 45.70 -17.64
#